data_AF-A0A7S0L3P9-F1
#
_entry.id   AF-A0A7S0L3P9-F1
#
_cell.length_a   1.000
_cell.length_b   1.000
_cell.length_c   1.000
_cell.angle_alpha   90.00
_cell.angle_beta   90.00
_cell.angle_gamma   90.00
#
_symmetry.space_group_name_H-M   'P 1'
#
loop_
_entity.id
_entity.type
_entity.pdbx_description
1 polymer ?
#
loop_
_entity_poly.entity_id
_entity_poly.type
_entity_poly.pdbx_seq_one_letter_code
_entity_poly.pdbx_strand_id
1 'polypeptide(L)'
;MPLPLTSLVREIVFLEPTLVSLLGAIALHAAIWLVIHNYEWGGMKYIKNAVQTYLPYKTIQSNYEGDPAVELLGMEKEPGLVYVWNLGILLHHTIGGAFCFAGWYYGLPWLFRHGILTEVAGLDMLDLFYRIPQCFLAPPGPFPTAAMIKDGGTFSPYMCLQVFHHSVGMSVGLVSVLYFAHLPEHQWFGFVLLGGPFAAIAPGLLANLVPPEYYKVHALDKFIQWAVFGVHQRAYYFFPATIALVKSVIAQPVPLVAKVATCYAAVVMTLFNLIVLSAVTDSLRLALMSLKGSGSVPTDVDNSNCHPPPRLIRRRSSGLAVGGVGMIYLQLGNMDFGGAARTAALLLAQQGAAKIKGKAVGKAKEA
;
A
#
# COMPACT_ATOMS: atom_id res chain seq x y z
N MET A 1 -5.95 18.35 42.33
CA MET A 1 -7.23 18.91 41.85
C MET A 1 -7.67 18.09 40.65
N PRO A 2 -8.88 17.54 40.62
CA PRO A 2 -9.39 16.91 39.40
C PRO A 2 -9.50 17.99 38.32
N LEU A 3 -8.80 17.78 37.19
CA LEU A 3 -9.01 18.58 35.99
C LEU A 3 -10.49 18.45 35.59
N PRO A 4 -11.21 19.56 35.32
CA PRO A 4 -12.60 19.46 34.89
C PRO A 4 -12.63 18.57 33.64
N LEU A 5 -13.54 17.59 33.57
CA LEU A 5 -13.62 16.62 32.45
C LEU A 5 -13.67 17.30 31.07
N THR A 6 -14.15 18.55 31.01
CA THR A 6 -14.14 19.41 29.83
C THR A 6 -12.74 19.79 29.34
N SER A 7 -11.69 19.75 30.18
CA SER A 7 -10.31 20.01 29.75
C SER A 7 -9.70 18.80 29.06
N LEU A 8 -9.87 17.58 29.60
CA LEU A 8 -9.25 16.37 29.06
C LEU A 8 -9.81 16.00 27.67
N VAL A 9 -11.15 16.00 27.53
CA VAL A 9 -11.79 15.73 26.24
C VAL A 9 -11.35 16.77 25.20
N ARG A 10 -11.26 18.04 25.61
CA ARG A 10 -10.77 19.11 24.75
C ARG A 10 -9.31 18.90 24.34
N GLU A 11 -8.44 18.55 25.28
CA GLU A 11 -7.02 18.26 25.01
C GLU A 11 -6.86 17.13 23.98
N ILE A 12 -7.68 16.07 24.08
CA ILE A 12 -7.68 14.95 23.13
C ILE A 12 -8.20 15.39 21.75
N VAL A 13 -9.34 16.09 21.69
CA VAL A 13 -9.99 16.51 20.43
C VAL A 13 -9.18 17.57 19.69
N PHE A 14 -8.50 18.47 20.39
CA PHE A 14 -7.61 19.46 19.79
C PHE A 14 -6.16 19.01 19.76
N LEU A 15 -5.90 17.74 20.08
CA LEU A 15 -4.59 17.13 20.02
C LEU A 15 -3.47 18.02 20.57
N GLU A 16 -3.67 18.54 21.78
CA GLU A 16 -2.69 19.38 22.46
C GLU A 16 -1.34 18.64 22.52
N PRO A 17 -0.18 19.31 22.59
CA PRO A 17 1.13 18.65 22.53
C PRO A 17 1.50 17.99 23.87
N THR A 18 0.62 17.13 24.39
CA THR A 18 0.82 16.36 25.61
C THR A 18 0.79 14.87 25.29
N LEU A 19 1.39 14.07 26.18
CA LEU A 19 1.33 12.61 26.03
C LEU A 19 -0.11 12.09 26.19
N VAL A 20 -0.90 12.72 27.08
CA VAL A 20 -2.26 12.29 27.39
C VAL A 20 -3.20 12.49 26.20
N SER A 21 -3.15 13.67 25.57
CA SER A 21 -3.92 13.97 24.35
C SER A 21 -3.54 13.06 23.20
N LEU A 22 -2.23 12.81 22.98
CA LEU A 22 -1.77 11.89 21.93
C LEU A 22 -2.30 10.48 22.15
N LEU A 23 -2.12 9.91 23.35
CA LEU A 23 -2.60 8.56 23.67
C LEU A 23 -4.12 8.46 23.59
N GLY A 24 -4.84 9.45 24.11
CA GLY A 24 -6.29 9.50 24.05
C GLY A 24 -6.81 9.56 22.61
N ALA A 25 -6.13 10.29 21.73
CA ALA A 25 -6.51 10.38 20.34
C ALA A 25 -6.10 9.16 19.51
N ILE A 26 -4.96 8.53 19.82
CA ILE A 26 -4.61 7.22 19.26
C ILE A 26 -5.71 6.22 19.58
N ALA A 27 -6.15 6.16 20.85
CA ALA A 27 -7.23 5.28 21.26
C ALA A 27 -8.56 5.61 20.56
N LEU A 28 -8.89 6.89 20.41
CA LEU A 28 -10.07 7.35 19.69
C LEU A 28 -10.05 6.91 18.22
N HIS A 29 -8.94 7.15 17.51
CA HIS A 29 -8.78 6.73 16.12
C HIS A 29 -8.84 5.21 15.98
N ALA A 30 -8.14 4.47 16.83
CA ALA A 30 -8.20 3.01 16.83
C ALA A 30 -9.63 2.49 17.04
N ALA A 31 -10.40 3.09 17.96
CA ALA A 31 -11.79 2.70 18.21
C ALA A 31 -12.70 3.02 17.02
N ILE A 32 -12.60 4.22 16.45
CA ILE A 32 -13.39 4.64 15.29
C ILE A 32 -13.09 3.73 14.09
N TRP A 33 -11.81 3.50 13.80
CA TRP A 33 -11.40 2.68 12.66
C TRP A 33 -11.61 1.19 12.87
N LEU A 34 -11.60 0.70 14.12
CA LEU A 34 -12.08 -0.64 14.43
C LEU A 34 -13.54 -0.80 14.01
N VAL A 35 -14.40 0.18 14.28
CA VAL A 35 -15.82 0.12 13.89
C VAL A 35 -16.00 0.31 12.38
N ILE A 36 -15.37 1.33 11.79
CA ILE A 36 -15.52 1.62 10.35
C ILE A 36 -14.96 0.47 9.51
N HIS A 37 -13.75 0.00 9.84
CA HIS A 37 -12.98 -0.93 9.02
C HIS A 37 -13.13 -2.40 9.46
N ASN A 38 -14.19 -2.72 10.21
CA ASN A 38 -14.56 -4.11 10.51
C ASN A 38 -15.49 -4.66 9.42
N TYR A 39 -15.18 -5.87 8.93
CA TYR A 39 -15.85 -6.51 7.80
C TYR A 39 -16.94 -7.51 8.23
N GLU A 40 -17.04 -7.82 9.53
CA GLU A 40 -17.97 -8.80 10.10
C GLU A 40 -19.22 -8.17 10.72
N TRP A 41 -19.10 -6.96 11.24
CA TRP A 41 -20.17 -6.21 11.91
C TRP A 41 -20.07 -4.70 11.72
N GLY A 42 -18.93 -4.19 11.26
CA GLY A 42 -18.67 -2.76 11.10
C GLY A 42 -19.07 -2.15 9.75
N GLY A 43 -18.54 -0.97 9.47
CA GLY A 43 -18.84 -0.20 8.24
C GLY A 43 -18.52 -0.97 6.96
N MET A 44 -17.39 -1.67 6.92
CA MET A 44 -16.97 -2.42 5.73
C MET A 44 -17.88 -3.61 5.42
N LYS A 45 -18.60 -4.17 6.41
CA LYS A 45 -19.66 -5.17 6.13
C LYS A 45 -20.78 -4.57 5.30
N TYR A 46 -21.27 -3.39 5.68
CA TYR A 46 -22.35 -2.72 4.95
C TYR A 46 -21.88 -2.31 3.55
N ILE A 47 -20.65 -1.84 3.42
CA ILE A 47 -20.04 -1.54 2.11
C ILE A 47 -19.93 -2.81 1.26
N LYS A 48 -19.43 -3.92 1.82
CA LYS A 48 -19.37 -5.23 1.14
C LYS A 48 -20.76 -5.62 0.61
N ASN A 49 -21.76 -5.61 1.48
CA ASN A 49 -23.12 -5.99 1.11
C ASN A 49 -23.70 -5.07 0.02
N ALA A 50 -23.47 -3.75 0.13
CA ALA A 50 -23.92 -2.78 -0.86
C ALA A 50 -23.24 -2.99 -2.22
N VAL A 51 -21.92 -3.21 -2.24
CA VAL A 51 -21.17 -3.52 -3.47
C VAL A 51 -21.71 -4.79 -4.12
N GLN A 52 -21.95 -5.85 -3.34
CA GLN A 52 -22.46 -7.12 -3.86
C GLN A 52 -23.89 -7.03 -4.38
N THR A 53 -24.70 -6.14 -3.81
CA THR A 53 -26.13 -6.01 -4.14
C THR A 53 -26.38 -5.03 -5.29
N TYR A 54 -25.70 -3.87 -5.27
CA TYR A 54 -26.05 -2.73 -6.12
C TYR A 54 -25.05 -2.44 -7.24
N LEU A 55 -23.82 -2.97 -7.17
CA LEU A 55 -22.83 -2.81 -8.22
C LEU A 55 -22.78 -4.06 -9.11
N PRO A 56 -22.22 -3.99 -10.34
CA PRO A 56 -22.03 -5.14 -11.21
C PRO A 56 -20.96 -6.10 -10.64
N TYR A 57 -21.27 -6.78 -9.54
CA TYR A 57 -20.30 -7.55 -8.76
C TYR A 57 -19.70 -8.71 -9.54
N LYS A 58 -20.45 -9.35 -10.45
CA LYS A 58 -19.91 -10.37 -11.36
C LYS A 58 -18.84 -9.80 -12.28
N THR A 59 -19.04 -8.59 -12.79
CA THR A 59 -18.04 -7.88 -13.60
C THR A 59 -16.80 -7.56 -12.76
N ILE A 60 -17.00 -7.02 -11.56
CA ILE A 60 -15.91 -6.76 -10.61
C ILE A 60 -15.11 -8.04 -10.36
N GLN A 61 -15.78 -9.15 -10.02
CA GLN A 61 -15.13 -10.44 -9.81
C GLN A 61 -14.30 -10.86 -11.03
N SER A 62 -14.88 -10.81 -12.23
CA SER A 62 -14.20 -11.19 -13.47
C SER A 62 -12.97 -10.34 -13.78
N ASN A 63 -12.96 -9.06 -13.41
CA ASN A 63 -11.81 -8.18 -13.61
C ASN A 63 -10.64 -8.51 -12.66
N TYR A 64 -10.92 -9.09 -11.49
CA TYR A 64 -9.90 -9.56 -10.55
C TYR A 64 -9.51 -11.03 -10.77
N GLU A 65 -10.23 -11.79 -11.61
CA GLU A 65 -9.88 -13.18 -11.89
C GLU A 65 -8.49 -13.28 -12.53
N GLY A 66 -7.57 -13.94 -11.82
CA GLY A 66 -6.19 -14.11 -12.29
C GLY A 66 -5.29 -12.88 -12.04
N ASP A 67 -5.78 -11.84 -11.37
CA ASP A 67 -4.92 -10.76 -10.87
C ASP A 67 -3.96 -11.33 -9.79
N PRO A 68 -2.63 -11.18 -9.93
CA PRO A 68 -1.67 -11.60 -8.90
C PRO A 68 -1.98 -11.03 -7.51
N ALA A 69 -2.62 -9.86 -7.41
CA ALA A 69 -3.04 -9.27 -6.15
C ALA A 69 -4.01 -10.18 -5.37
N VAL A 70 -4.87 -10.93 -6.05
CA VAL A 70 -5.84 -11.83 -5.40
C VAL A 70 -5.12 -12.97 -4.67
N GLU A 71 -4.11 -13.58 -5.29
CA GLU A 71 -3.27 -14.62 -4.68
C GLU A 71 -2.43 -14.04 -3.53
N LEU A 72 -1.88 -12.84 -3.71
CA LEU A 72 -1.09 -12.17 -2.67
C LEU A 72 -1.93 -11.86 -1.42
N LEU A 73 -3.20 -11.50 -1.60
CA LEU A 73 -4.14 -11.17 -0.53
C LEU A 73 -4.89 -12.40 0.03
N GLY A 74 -4.71 -13.59 -0.56
CA GLY A 74 -5.41 -14.82 -0.15
C GLY A 74 -6.93 -14.77 -0.40
N MET A 75 -7.36 -14.06 -1.44
CA MET A 75 -8.78 -13.83 -1.76
C MET A 75 -9.26 -14.65 -2.98
N GLU A 76 -8.59 -15.77 -3.30
CA GLU A 76 -8.84 -16.55 -4.52
C GLU A 76 -10.27 -17.11 -4.61
N LYS A 77 -10.91 -17.36 -3.46
CA LYS A 77 -12.29 -17.84 -3.40
C LYS A 77 -13.32 -16.76 -3.75
N GLU A 78 -12.98 -15.48 -3.54
CA GLU A 78 -13.89 -14.37 -3.77
C GLU A 78 -13.09 -13.14 -4.28
N PRO A 79 -12.58 -13.16 -5.53
CA PRO A 79 -11.67 -12.14 -6.06
C PRO A 79 -12.21 -10.71 -5.96
N GLY A 80 -13.53 -10.55 -6.09
CA GLY A 80 -14.21 -9.26 -5.97
C GLY A 80 -14.10 -8.62 -4.58
N LEU A 81 -13.63 -9.33 -3.54
CA LEU A 81 -13.32 -8.73 -2.25
C LEU A 81 -12.12 -7.78 -2.29
N VAL A 82 -11.23 -7.93 -3.27
CA VAL A 82 -10.12 -6.98 -3.48
C VAL A 82 -10.67 -5.59 -3.80
N TYR A 83 -11.81 -5.50 -4.50
CA TYR A 83 -12.52 -4.24 -4.72
C TYR A 83 -12.97 -3.57 -3.42
N VAL A 84 -13.61 -4.35 -2.55
CA VAL A 84 -14.13 -3.88 -1.26
C VAL A 84 -12.98 -3.46 -0.35
N TRP A 85 -11.89 -4.22 -0.35
CA TRP A 85 -10.67 -3.89 0.38
C TRP A 85 -10.04 -2.58 -0.12
N ASN A 86 -9.94 -2.39 -1.44
CA ASN A 86 -9.48 -1.12 -2.03
C ASN A 86 -10.40 0.06 -1.71
N LEU A 87 -11.71 -0.14 -1.57
CA LEU A 87 -12.63 0.90 -1.07
C LEU A 87 -12.31 1.29 0.38
N GLY A 88 -11.98 0.33 1.23
CA GLY A 88 -11.56 0.58 2.62
C GLY A 88 -10.28 1.43 2.68
N ILE A 89 -9.29 1.08 1.85
CA ILE A 89 -8.05 1.87 1.70
C ILE A 89 -8.35 3.27 1.17
N LEU A 90 -9.20 3.38 0.15
CA LEU A 90 -9.58 4.67 -0.41
C LEU A 90 -10.23 5.55 0.66
N LEU A 91 -11.18 5.01 1.42
CA LEU A 91 -11.88 5.72 2.49
C LEU A 91 -10.89 6.24 3.54
N HIS A 92 -9.99 5.36 3.98
CA HIS A 92 -8.94 5.67 4.94
C HIS A 92 -8.07 6.84 4.52
N HIS A 93 -7.42 6.72 3.36
CA HIS A 93 -6.54 7.76 2.85
C HIS A 93 -7.28 9.05 2.50
N THR A 94 -8.53 8.96 2.05
CA THR A 94 -9.36 10.15 1.75
C THR A 94 -9.68 10.93 3.02
N ILE A 95 -10.09 10.25 4.09
CA ILE A 95 -10.41 10.90 5.37
C ILE A 95 -9.13 11.49 5.99
N GLY A 96 -8.04 10.72 6.04
CA GLY A 96 -6.75 11.22 6.53
C GLY A 96 -6.26 12.43 5.74
N GLY A 97 -6.31 12.33 4.40
CA GLY A 97 -5.93 13.40 3.48
C GLY A 97 -6.78 14.65 3.60
N ALA A 98 -8.10 14.50 3.77
CA ALA A 98 -9.01 15.63 3.98
C ALA A 98 -8.69 16.38 5.29
N PHE A 99 -8.41 15.66 6.38
CA PHE A 99 -7.99 16.28 7.64
C PHE A 99 -6.63 16.98 7.52
N CYS A 100 -5.65 16.36 6.86
CA CYS A 100 -4.36 17.00 6.58
C CYS A 100 -4.51 18.26 5.72
N PHE A 101 -5.32 18.20 4.65
CA PHE A 101 -5.58 19.34 3.79
C PHE A 101 -6.28 20.48 4.54
N ALA A 102 -7.33 20.18 5.30
CA ALA A 102 -8.03 21.19 6.09
C ALA A 102 -7.12 21.80 7.16
N GLY A 103 -6.30 20.98 7.83
CA GLY A 103 -5.32 21.46 8.81
C GLY A 103 -4.28 22.39 8.21
N TRP A 104 -3.77 22.08 7.01
CA TRP A 104 -2.87 22.96 6.28
C TRP A 104 -3.58 24.24 5.82
N TYR A 105 -4.72 24.11 5.14
CA TYR A 105 -5.45 25.22 4.52
C TYR A 105 -5.93 26.26 5.54
N TYR A 106 -6.44 25.82 6.69
CA TYR A 106 -6.93 26.70 7.75
C TYR A 106 -5.87 27.06 8.79
N GLY A 107 -4.63 26.57 8.66
CA GLY A 107 -3.58 26.78 9.65
C GLY A 107 -3.94 26.18 11.02
N LEU A 108 -4.55 24.98 11.02
CA LEU A 108 -4.98 24.23 12.20
C LEU A 108 -4.11 22.96 12.37
N PRO A 109 -2.96 23.04 13.07
CA PRO A 109 -2.04 21.91 13.21
C PRO A 109 -2.69 20.69 13.85
N TRP A 110 -3.64 20.88 14.78
CA TRP A 110 -4.34 19.77 15.42
C TRP A 110 -5.13 18.93 14.42
N LEU A 111 -5.81 19.58 13.47
CA LEU A 111 -6.58 18.89 12.43
C LEU A 111 -5.65 18.11 11.49
N PHE A 112 -4.49 18.70 11.17
CA PHE A 112 -3.44 17.99 10.43
C PHE A 112 -2.96 16.73 11.16
N ARG A 113 -2.73 16.84 12.48
CA ARG A 113 -2.33 15.68 13.29
C ARG A 113 -3.40 14.59 13.33
N HIS A 114 -4.70 14.93 13.35
CA HIS A 114 -5.77 13.93 13.21
C HIS A 114 -5.74 13.22 11.85
N GLY A 115 -5.34 13.92 10.77
CA GLY A 115 -5.12 13.29 9.47
C GLY A 115 -4.00 12.26 9.50
N ILE A 116 -2.86 12.58 10.13
CA ILE A 116 -1.77 11.61 10.31
C ILE A 116 -2.18 10.46 11.24
N LEU A 117 -2.90 10.73 12.32
CA LEU A 117 -3.37 9.67 13.23
C LEU A 117 -4.42 8.76 12.59
N THR A 118 -5.17 9.25 11.60
CA THR A 118 -6.07 8.39 10.81
C THR A 118 -5.28 7.25 10.18
N GLU A 119 -4.10 7.54 9.62
CA GLU A 119 -3.20 6.54 9.03
C GLU A 119 -2.60 5.63 10.09
N VAL A 120 -1.87 6.25 11.01
CA VAL A 120 -1.02 5.51 11.95
C VAL A 120 -1.83 4.79 13.00
N ALA A 121 -2.74 5.49 13.67
CA ALA A 121 -3.52 4.90 14.74
C ALA A 121 -4.75 4.13 14.20
N GLY A 122 -5.34 4.61 13.11
CA GLY A 122 -6.56 4.04 12.57
C GLY A 122 -6.35 2.69 11.87
N LEU A 123 -5.29 2.52 11.08
CA LEU A 123 -5.00 1.24 10.42
C LEU A 123 -3.67 0.63 10.84
N ASP A 124 -2.55 1.36 10.84
CA ASP A 124 -1.25 0.73 11.07
C ASP A 124 -1.18 0.03 12.43
N MET A 125 -1.49 0.79 13.49
CA MET A 125 -1.52 0.27 14.85
C MET A 125 -2.66 -0.73 15.05
N LEU A 126 -3.82 -0.51 14.45
CA LEU A 126 -4.94 -1.43 14.56
C LEU A 126 -4.59 -2.80 13.97
N ASP A 127 -3.89 -2.83 12.83
CA ASP A 127 -3.46 -4.08 12.22
C ASP A 127 -2.36 -4.75 13.04
N LEU A 128 -1.35 -3.99 13.47
CA LEU A 128 -0.20 -4.53 14.20
C LEU A 128 -0.52 -4.99 15.64
N PHE A 129 -1.39 -4.27 16.35
CA PHE A 129 -1.65 -4.53 17.77
C PHE A 129 -2.99 -5.22 18.05
N TYR A 130 -3.89 -5.28 17.07
CA TYR A 130 -5.19 -5.93 17.26
C TYR A 130 -5.45 -7.01 16.21
N ARG A 131 -5.53 -6.68 14.93
CA ARG A 131 -5.99 -7.65 13.91
C ARG A 131 -5.04 -8.83 13.73
N ILE A 132 -3.74 -8.55 13.56
CA ILE A 132 -2.72 -9.60 13.39
C ILE A 132 -2.63 -10.47 14.65
N PRO A 133 -2.43 -9.92 15.88
CA PRO A 133 -2.44 -10.74 17.08
C PRO A 133 -3.72 -11.56 17.25
N GLN A 134 -4.89 -11.01 16.91
CA GLN A 134 -6.15 -11.73 17.04
C GLN A 134 -6.25 -12.93 16.10
N CYS A 135 -5.65 -12.88 14.91
CA CYS A 135 -5.54 -14.07 14.05
C CYS A 135 -4.72 -15.21 14.70
N PHE A 136 -3.75 -14.90 15.56
CA PHE A 136 -2.98 -15.91 16.29
C PHE A 136 -3.63 -16.34 17.61
N LEU A 137 -4.22 -15.39 18.35
CA LEU A 137 -4.81 -15.63 19.67
C LEU A 137 -6.22 -16.23 19.58
N ALA A 138 -6.99 -15.90 18.55
CA ALA A 138 -8.35 -16.36 18.33
C ALA A 138 -8.64 -16.61 16.82
N PRO A 139 -8.09 -17.69 16.23
CA PRO A 139 -8.34 -18.04 14.83
C PRO A 139 -9.84 -18.21 14.52
N PRO A 140 -10.30 -17.87 13.30
CA PRO A 140 -9.51 -17.41 12.15
C PRO A 140 -9.05 -15.94 12.23
N GLY A 141 -9.47 -15.19 13.25
CA GLY A 141 -9.25 -13.75 13.35
C GLY A 141 -10.08 -12.92 12.35
N PRO A 142 -9.89 -11.59 12.32
CA PRO A 142 -10.69 -10.71 11.48
C PRO A 142 -10.27 -10.74 10.00
N PHE A 143 -11.24 -10.65 9.10
CA PHE A 143 -11.04 -10.38 7.68
C PHE A 143 -10.65 -8.90 7.48
N PRO A 144 -9.76 -8.57 6.51
CA PRO A 144 -9.09 -9.45 5.57
C PRO A 144 -7.80 -10.09 6.09
N THR A 145 -7.32 -9.69 7.28
CA THR A 145 -6.05 -10.16 7.86
C THR A 145 -5.97 -11.68 7.93
N ALA A 146 -7.07 -12.34 8.32
CA ALA A 146 -7.21 -13.79 8.34
C ALA A 146 -6.93 -14.46 6.99
N ALA A 147 -7.37 -13.85 5.88
CA ALA A 147 -7.15 -14.40 4.54
C ALA A 147 -5.67 -14.32 4.11
N MET A 148 -4.91 -13.38 4.70
CA MET A 148 -3.51 -13.17 4.40
C MET A 148 -2.57 -13.99 5.30
N ILE A 149 -3.12 -14.69 6.29
CA ILE A 149 -2.38 -15.60 7.18
C ILE A 149 -2.75 -17.02 6.78
N LYS A 150 -1.79 -17.75 6.19
CA LYS A 150 -2.01 -19.10 5.66
C LYS A 150 -2.01 -20.14 6.80
N ASP A 151 -2.57 -21.31 6.49
CA ASP A 151 -2.54 -22.48 7.38
C ASP A 151 -1.11 -22.75 7.87
N GLY A 152 -0.95 -22.89 9.18
CA GLY A 152 0.35 -23.01 9.85
C GLY A 152 0.99 -21.68 10.26
N GLY A 153 0.25 -20.57 10.20
CA GLY A 153 0.70 -19.26 10.72
C GLY A 153 1.72 -18.56 9.82
N THR A 154 1.84 -18.97 8.56
CA THR A 154 2.77 -18.34 7.61
C THR A 154 2.11 -17.11 6.97
N PHE A 155 2.82 -15.98 7.00
CA PHE A 155 2.34 -14.75 6.38
C PHE A 155 2.41 -14.82 4.86
N SER A 156 1.36 -14.31 4.20
CA SER A 156 1.47 -14.01 2.77
C SER A 156 2.57 -12.95 2.56
N PRO A 157 3.21 -12.93 1.38
CA PRO A 157 4.16 -11.87 1.06
C PRO A 157 3.56 -10.47 1.21
N TYR A 158 2.25 -10.34 0.96
CA TYR A 158 1.53 -9.09 1.16
C TYR A 158 1.45 -8.69 2.64
N MET A 159 1.12 -9.62 3.55
CA MET A 159 1.07 -9.33 4.98
C MET A 159 2.43 -8.84 5.51
N CYS A 160 3.53 -9.46 5.08
CA CYS A 160 4.86 -8.99 5.42
C CYS A 160 5.15 -7.58 4.88
N LEU A 161 4.79 -7.31 3.62
CA LEU A 161 4.91 -5.98 3.02
C LEU A 161 4.07 -4.95 3.77
N GLN A 162 2.87 -5.34 4.22
CA GLN A 162 1.96 -4.50 4.97
C GLN A 162 2.53 -4.18 6.36
N VAL A 163 3.02 -5.17 7.11
CA VAL A 163 3.71 -4.95 8.40
C VAL A 163 4.90 -4.01 8.23
N PHE A 164 5.68 -4.21 7.15
CA PHE A 164 6.80 -3.35 6.81
C PHE A 164 6.38 -1.92 6.43
N HIS A 165 5.26 -1.76 5.74
CA HIS A 165 4.68 -0.46 5.41
C HIS A 165 4.18 0.27 6.67
N HIS A 166 3.42 -0.44 7.52
CA HIS A 166 2.82 0.08 8.75
C HIS A 166 3.88 0.50 9.78
N SER A 167 5.05 -0.15 9.79
CA SER A 167 6.16 0.26 10.67
C SER A 167 6.72 1.65 10.33
N VAL A 168 6.62 2.09 9.06
CA VAL A 168 7.00 3.44 8.64
C VAL A 168 6.02 4.46 9.21
N GLY A 169 4.71 4.21 9.08
CA GLY A 169 3.70 5.14 9.55
C GLY A 169 3.83 5.38 11.05
N MET A 170 4.10 4.34 11.84
CA MET A 170 4.43 4.52 13.26
C MET A 170 5.70 5.35 13.49
N SER A 171 6.77 5.05 12.74
CA SER A 171 8.09 5.65 12.94
C SER A 171 8.15 7.14 12.57
N VAL A 172 7.49 7.55 11.48
CA VAL A 172 7.49 8.95 11.00
C VAL A 172 6.23 9.69 11.36
N GLY A 173 5.08 9.03 11.39
CA GLY A 173 3.81 9.69 11.69
C GLY A 173 3.74 10.15 13.15
N LEU A 174 4.21 9.34 14.12
CA LEU A 174 4.28 9.79 15.52
C LEU A 174 5.28 10.95 15.70
N VAL A 175 6.44 10.87 15.04
CA VAL A 175 7.44 11.95 15.06
C VAL A 175 6.88 13.24 14.43
N SER A 176 6.17 13.13 13.31
CA SER A 176 5.54 14.26 12.62
C SER A 176 4.44 14.88 13.49
N VAL A 177 3.59 14.06 14.10
CA VAL A 177 2.51 14.52 15.01
C VAL A 177 3.08 15.27 16.21
N LEU A 178 4.13 14.72 16.83
CA LEU A 178 4.71 15.26 18.06
C LEU A 178 5.55 16.53 17.81
N TYR A 179 6.41 16.52 16.80
CA TYR A 179 7.46 17.53 16.68
C TYR A 179 7.28 18.48 15.51
N PHE A 180 6.63 18.06 14.42
CA PHE A 180 6.77 18.76 13.14
C PHE A 180 5.46 19.07 12.41
N ALA A 181 4.31 18.83 13.03
CA ALA A 181 2.99 19.11 12.44
C ALA A 181 2.76 20.59 12.09
N HIS A 182 3.62 21.49 12.59
CA HIS A 182 3.59 22.92 12.31
C HIS A 182 4.53 23.32 11.15
N LEU A 183 5.40 22.42 10.68
CA LEU A 183 6.34 22.72 9.60
C LEU A 183 5.73 22.42 8.23
N PRO A 184 5.76 23.37 7.27
CA PRO A 184 5.16 23.19 5.96
C PRO A 184 5.65 21.96 5.20
N GLU A 185 6.94 21.62 5.29
CA GLU A 185 7.49 20.46 4.57
C GLU A 185 6.88 19.14 5.06
N HIS A 186 6.61 19.04 6.35
CA HIS A 186 5.96 17.87 6.97
C HIS A 186 4.46 17.83 6.66
N GLN A 187 3.82 19.00 6.60
CA GLN A 187 2.43 19.11 6.18
C GLN A 187 2.24 18.67 4.72
N TRP A 188 3.14 19.11 3.84
CA TRP A 188 3.11 18.75 2.42
C TRP A 188 3.42 17.28 2.19
N PHE A 189 4.38 16.72 2.92
CA PHE A 189 4.66 15.29 2.85
C PHE A 189 3.45 14.44 3.29
N GLY A 190 2.79 14.81 4.39
CA GLY A 190 1.56 14.16 4.82
C GLY A 190 0.50 14.18 3.72
N PHE A 191 0.24 15.35 3.12
CA PHE A 191 -0.71 15.49 2.02
C PHE A 191 -0.36 14.61 0.82
N VAL A 192 0.91 14.57 0.39
CA VAL A 192 1.33 13.74 -0.75
C VAL A 192 1.16 12.25 -0.44
N LEU A 193 1.51 11.81 0.77
CA LEU A 193 1.35 10.41 1.17
C LEU A 193 -0.11 9.97 1.23
N LEU A 194 -1.00 10.87 1.67
CA LEU A 194 -2.43 10.63 1.87
C LEU A 194 -3.27 10.79 0.61
N GLY A 195 -3.00 11.84 -0.18
CA GLY A 195 -3.78 12.15 -1.38
C GLY A 195 -3.39 11.31 -2.59
N GLY A 196 -2.13 10.86 -2.67
CA GLY A 196 -1.67 10.08 -3.82
C GLY A 196 -2.33 8.71 -3.98
N PRO A 197 -2.58 7.91 -2.92
CA PRO A 197 -3.35 6.68 -3.01
C PRO A 197 -4.77 6.91 -3.55
N PHE A 198 -5.42 8.02 -3.18
CA PHE A 198 -6.74 8.36 -3.74
C PHE A 198 -6.70 8.51 -5.27
N ALA A 199 -5.76 9.32 -5.77
CA ALA A 199 -5.61 9.54 -7.21
C ALA A 199 -5.21 8.27 -7.98
N ALA A 200 -4.61 7.30 -7.30
CA ALA A 200 -4.20 6.01 -7.86
C ALA A 200 -5.31 4.95 -7.84
N ILE A 201 -6.05 4.84 -6.73
CA ILE A 201 -7.00 3.76 -6.49
C ILE A 201 -8.38 4.10 -7.06
N ALA A 202 -8.81 5.36 -7.00
CA ALA A 202 -10.14 5.76 -7.48
C ALA A 202 -10.37 5.44 -8.98
N PRO A 203 -9.42 5.72 -9.91
CA PRO A 203 -9.56 5.32 -11.31
C PRO A 203 -9.69 3.79 -11.46
N GLY A 204 -8.91 3.03 -10.70
CA GLY A 204 -8.97 1.56 -10.71
C GLY A 204 -10.32 1.03 -10.23
N LEU A 205 -10.89 1.61 -9.18
CA LEU A 205 -12.22 1.25 -8.71
C LEU A 205 -13.32 1.57 -9.74
N LEU A 206 -13.16 2.61 -10.56
CA LEU A 206 -14.10 2.89 -11.64
C LEU A 206 -13.89 1.94 -12.83
N ALA A 207 -12.63 1.68 -13.21
CA ALA A 207 -12.30 0.76 -14.30
C ALA A 207 -12.82 -0.66 -14.02
N ASN A 208 -12.78 -1.11 -12.77
CA ASN A 208 -13.28 -2.43 -12.37
C ASN A 208 -14.80 -2.59 -12.44
N LEU A 209 -15.56 -1.51 -12.67
CA LEU A 209 -16.99 -1.57 -12.97
C LEU A 209 -17.27 -1.85 -14.45
N VAL A 210 -16.26 -1.70 -15.31
CA VAL A 210 -16.37 -1.88 -16.76
C VAL A 210 -16.00 -3.33 -17.12
N PRO A 211 -16.74 -3.99 -18.03
CA PRO A 211 -16.42 -5.34 -18.46
C PRO A 211 -14.97 -5.54 -18.97
N PRO A 212 -14.35 -6.72 -18.78
CA PRO A 212 -12.95 -6.96 -19.14
C PRO A 212 -12.65 -6.82 -20.64
N GLU A 213 -13.65 -6.98 -21.51
CA GLU A 213 -13.53 -6.78 -22.95
C GLU A 213 -13.17 -5.34 -23.36
N TYR A 214 -13.40 -4.35 -22.48
CA TYR A 214 -12.98 -2.96 -22.68
C TYR A 214 -11.51 -2.75 -22.32
N TYR A 215 -10.61 -3.54 -22.93
CA TYR A 215 -9.17 -3.59 -22.62
C TYR A 215 -8.47 -2.23 -22.66
N LYS A 216 -8.96 -1.26 -23.44
CA LYS A 216 -8.43 0.12 -23.49
C LYS A 216 -8.65 0.88 -22.18
N VAL A 217 -9.79 0.68 -21.52
CA VAL A 217 -10.11 1.30 -20.22
C VAL A 217 -9.18 0.76 -19.15
N HIS A 218 -9.02 -0.57 -19.11
CA HIS A 218 -8.11 -1.24 -18.17
C HIS A 218 -6.64 -0.87 -18.39
N ALA A 219 -6.21 -0.74 -19.66
CA ALA A 219 -4.87 -0.27 -19.96
C ALA A 219 -4.65 1.20 -19.57
N LEU A 220 -5.67 2.05 -19.74
CA LEU A 220 -5.63 3.45 -19.29
C LEU A 220 -5.53 3.53 -17.76
N ASP A 221 -6.28 2.71 -17.01
CA ASP A 221 -6.14 2.59 -15.56
C ASP A 221 -4.69 2.25 -15.15
N LYS A 222 -4.10 1.18 -15.74
CA LYS A 222 -2.72 0.80 -15.42
C LYS A 222 -1.71 1.89 -15.78
N PHE A 223 -1.96 2.64 -16.84
CA PHE A 223 -1.14 3.79 -17.19
C PHE A 223 -1.26 4.92 -16.17
N ILE A 224 -2.48 5.26 -15.74
CA ILE A 224 -2.73 6.28 -14.70
C ILE A 224 -2.06 5.86 -13.40
N GLN A 225 -2.25 4.61 -12.96
CA GLN A 225 -1.61 4.07 -11.77
C GLN A 225 -0.08 4.16 -11.88
N TRP A 226 0.51 3.75 -13.00
CA TRP A 226 1.95 3.86 -13.21
C TRP A 226 2.44 5.32 -13.20
N ALA A 227 1.77 6.22 -13.91
CA ALA A 227 2.19 7.60 -14.06
C ALA A 227 2.01 8.41 -12.77
N VAL A 228 0.84 8.33 -12.15
CA VAL A 228 0.47 9.15 -10.97
C VAL A 228 1.04 8.53 -9.69
N PHE A 229 0.79 7.24 -9.46
CA PHE A 229 1.25 6.58 -8.24
C PHE A 229 2.73 6.22 -8.34
N GLY A 230 3.14 5.52 -9.40
CA GLY A 230 4.51 5.05 -9.56
C GLY A 230 5.50 6.19 -9.78
N VAL A 231 5.37 6.94 -10.87
CA VAL A 231 6.36 7.94 -11.26
C VAL A 231 6.21 9.21 -10.44
N HIS A 232 5.02 9.83 -10.45
CA HIS A 232 4.85 11.15 -9.88
C HIS A 232 4.95 11.14 -8.34
N GLN A 233 4.11 10.36 -7.66
CA GLN A 233 4.10 10.34 -6.20
C GLN A 233 5.38 9.70 -5.63
N ARG A 234 5.77 8.52 -6.13
CA ARG A 234 6.80 7.67 -5.49
C ARG A 234 8.22 7.91 -5.98
N ALA A 235 8.43 8.38 -7.21
CA ALA A 235 9.77 8.70 -7.72
C ALA A 235 10.06 10.21 -7.73
N TYR A 236 9.12 11.03 -8.21
CA TYR A 236 9.37 12.46 -8.36
C TYR A 236 9.19 13.26 -7.05
N TYR A 237 8.07 13.07 -6.35
CA TYR A 237 7.78 13.81 -5.12
C TYR A 237 8.43 13.22 -3.87
N PHE A 238 8.38 11.90 -3.72
CA PHE A 238 8.80 11.24 -2.49
C PHE A 238 10.27 11.48 -2.13
N PHE A 239 11.20 11.30 -3.07
CA PHE A 239 12.63 11.39 -2.75
C PHE A 239 13.05 12.80 -2.29
N PRO A 240 12.72 13.90 -3.01
CA PRO A 240 12.99 15.25 -2.53
C PRO A 240 12.35 15.54 -1.18
N ALA A 241 11.09 15.16 -0.99
CA ALA A 241 10.38 15.38 0.26
C ALA A 241 11.04 14.63 1.43
N THR A 242 11.38 13.35 1.22
CA THR A 242 12.04 12.53 2.25
C THR A 242 13.40 13.09 2.64
N ILE A 243 14.20 13.55 1.67
CA ILE A 243 15.49 14.19 1.95
C ILE A 243 15.29 15.49 2.75
N ALA A 244 14.32 16.32 2.37
CA ALA A 244 14.00 17.55 3.09
C ALA A 244 13.56 17.27 4.53
N LEU A 245 12.72 16.26 4.73
CA LEU A 245 12.30 15.81 6.06
C LEU A 245 13.47 15.34 6.91
N VAL A 246 14.27 14.41 6.40
CA VAL A 246 15.43 13.87 7.14
C VAL A 246 16.39 15.00 7.53
N LYS A 247 16.66 15.94 6.62
CA LYS A 247 17.47 17.13 6.92
C LYS A 247 16.85 17.98 8.02
N SER A 248 15.55 18.25 7.94
CA SER A 248 14.81 19.03 8.94
C SER A 248 14.88 18.35 10.32
N VAL A 249 14.58 17.06 10.41
CA VAL A 249 14.62 16.31 11.67
C VAL A 249 16.03 16.26 12.27
N ILE A 250 17.07 16.05 11.45
CA ILE A 250 18.46 15.98 11.94
C ILE A 250 18.93 17.34 12.47
N ALA A 251 18.55 18.43 11.80
CA ALA A 251 18.93 19.79 12.17
C ALA A 251 18.26 20.28 13.45
N GLN A 252 17.09 19.75 13.79
CA GLN A 252 16.31 20.18 14.95
C GLN A 252 16.77 19.51 16.26
N PRO A 253 16.58 20.16 17.42
CA PRO A 253 16.94 19.62 18.73
C PRO A 253 15.91 18.62 19.24
N VAL A 254 15.58 17.61 18.43
CA VAL A 254 14.69 16.50 18.81
C VAL A 254 15.46 15.31 19.39
N PRO A 255 14.82 14.45 20.21
CA PRO A 255 15.46 13.27 20.78
C PRO A 255 16.08 12.34 19.73
N LEU A 256 17.20 11.70 20.06
CA LEU A 256 17.91 10.78 19.16
C LEU A 256 17.01 9.69 18.59
N VAL A 257 16.08 9.16 19.39
CA VAL A 257 15.12 8.14 18.94
C VAL A 257 14.25 8.62 17.78
N ALA A 258 13.85 9.90 17.75
CA ALA A 258 13.06 10.47 16.65
C ALA A 258 13.89 10.59 15.37
N LYS A 259 15.19 10.92 15.50
CA LYS A 259 16.12 10.96 14.37
C LYS A 259 16.33 9.58 13.77
N VAL A 260 16.58 8.58 14.63
CA VAL A 260 16.75 7.18 14.22
C VAL A 260 15.48 6.64 13.57
N ALA A 261 14.31 6.88 14.15
CA ALA A 261 13.02 6.45 13.60
C ALA A 261 12.75 7.08 12.22
N THR A 262 13.08 8.37 12.05
CA THR A 262 12.94 9.07 10.77
C THR A 262 13.87 8.49 9.70
N CYS A 263 15.14 8.22 10.05
CA CYS A 263 16.09 7.58 9.12
C CYS A 263 15.67 6.16 8.74
N TYR A 264 15.21 5.35 9.71
CA TYR A 264 14.67 4.02 9.46
C TYR A 264 13.50 4.08 8.47
N ALA A 265 12.52 4.93 8.75
CA ALA A 265 11.36 5.10 7.89
C ALA A 265 11.71 5.60 6.49
N ALA A 266 12.69 6.50 6.35
CA ALA A 266 13.16 6.96 5.05
C ALA A 266 13.72 5.80 4.21
N VAL A 267 14.52 4.93 4.81
CA VAL A 267 15.07 3.73 4.14
C VAL A 267 13.95 2.75 3.79
N VAL A 268 13.09 2.43 4.75
CA VAL A 268 12.01 1.44 4.59
C VAL A 268 11.00 1.90 3.55
N MET A 269 10.57 3.16 3.58
CA MET A 269 9.64 3.70 2.58
C MET A 269 10.30 3.82 1.21
N THR A 270 11.62 4.06 1.12
CA THR A 270 12.35 3.97 -0.15
C THR A 270 12.29 2.56 -0.73
N LEU A 271 12.55 1.53 0.09
CA LEU A 271 12.46 0.13 -0.35
C LEU A 271 11.04 -0.24 -0.77
N PHE A 272 10.04 0.16 0.02
CA PHE A 272 8.62 -0.03 -0.31
C PHE A 272 8.28 0.62 -1.66
N ASN A 273 8.69 1.87 -1.87
CA ASN A 273 8.43 2.60 -3.12
C ASN A 273 9.10 1.94 -4.33
N LEU A 274 10.30 1.38 -4.17
CA LEU A 274 10.97 0.63 -5.24
C LEU A 274 10.23 -0.65 -5.60
N ILE A 275 9.75 -1.39 -4.59
CA ILE A 275 8.93 -2.60 -4.80
C ILE A 275 7.64 -2.25 -5.53
N VAL A 276 6.92 -1.23 -5.04
CA VAL A 276 5.67 -0.75 -5.65
C VAL A 276 5.90 -0.27 -7.08
N LEU A 277 6.96 0.52 -7.34
CA LEU A 277 7.29 1.02 -8.67
C LEU A 277 7.55 -0.13 -9.65
N SER A 278 8.25 -1.17 -9.20
CA SER A 278 8.46 -2.38 -10.01
C SER A 278 7.13 -3.06 -10.32
N ALA A 279 6.26 -3.26 -9.32
CA ALA A 279 4.98 -3.93 -9.48
C ALA A 279 4.02 -3.20 -10.43
N VAL A 280 3.91 -1.87 -10.32
CA VAL A 280 3.05 -1.07 -11.21
C VAL A 280 3.63 -0.99 -12.64
N THR A 281 4.97 -1.01 -12.77
CA THR A 281 5.63 -1.05 -14.09
C THR A 281 5.39 -2.38 -14.79
N ASP A 282 5.48 -3.50 -14.07
CA ASP A 282 5.17 -4.82 -14.62
C ASP A 282 3.69 -4.93 -15.01
N SER A 283 2.79 -4.39 -14.18
CA SER A 283 1.35 -4.32 -14.48
C SER A 283 1.05 -3.55 -15.76
N LEU A 284 1.69 -2.38 -15.95
CA LEU A 284 1.59 -1.60 -17.18
C LEU A 284 2.13 -2.38 -18.38
N ARG A 285 3.29 -3.02 -18.23
CA ARG A 285 3.90 -3.83 -19.31
C ARG A 285 2.96 -4.93 -19.77
N LEU A 286 2.30 -5.64 -18.85
CA LEU A 286 1.34 -6.68 -19.17
C LEU A 286 0.12 -6.12 -19.90
N ALA A 287 -0.42 -4.98 -19.46
CA ALA A 287 -1.52 -4.31 -20.14
C ALA A 287 -1.15 -3.86 -21.57
N LEU A 288 0.07 -3.33 -21.77
CA LEU A 288 0.56 -2.96 -23.10
C LEU A 288 0.80 -4.17 -24.02
N MET A 289 1.14 -5.33 -23.46
CA MET A 289 1.27 -6.57 -24.23
C MET A 289 -0.10 -7.09 -24.70
N SER A 290 -1.15 -6.99 -23.88
CA SER A 290 -2.51 -7.38 -24.29
C SER A 290 -3.04 -6.49 -25.42
N LEU A 291 -2.69 -5.19 -25.41
CA LEU A 291 -3.00 -4.25 -26.49
C LEU A 291 -2.35 -4.62 -27.82
N LYS A 292 -1.13 -5.16 -27.81
CA LYS A 292 -0.42 -5.57 -29.03
C LYS A 292 -0.90 -6.91 -29.58
N GLY A 293 -1.34 -7.82 -28.71
CA GLY A 293 -1.83 -9.16 -29.08
C GLY A 293 -3.27 -9.17 -29.62
N SER A 294 -4.03 -8.10 -29.42
CA SER A 294 -5.43 -7.96 -29.90
C SER A 294 -5.52 -7.40 -31.34
N GLY A 295 -4.38 -7.21 -32.02
CA GLY A 295 -4.31 -6.73 -33.41
C GLY A 295 -4.64 -7.77 -34.50
N SER A 296 -5.09 -8.97 -34.14
CA SER A 296 -5.56 -9.97 -35.11
C SER A 296 -6.63 -10.88 -34.50
N VAL A 297 -7.87 -10.39 -34.45
CA VAL A 297 -9.05 -11.27 -34.39
C VAL A 297 -9.68 -11.24 -35.78
N PRO A 298 -9.58 -12.32 -36.57
CA PRO A 298 -10.38 -12.45 -37.78
C PRO A 298 -11.86 -12.40 -37.39
N THR A 299 -12.62 -11.49 -38.00
CA THR A 299 -14.05 -11.26 -37.77
C THR A 299 -14.97 -12.31 -38.40
N ASP A 300 -14.50 -13.54 -38.60
CA ASP A 300 -15.32 -14.63 -39.15
C ASP A 300 -15.42 -15.78 -38.14
N VAL A 301 -16.28 -15.63 -37.13
CA VAL A 301 -16.86 -16.78 -36.43
C VAL A 301 -18.32 -16.50 -36.11
N ASP A 302 -19.15 -17.31 -36.75
CA ASP A 302 -20.59 -17.50 -36.55
C ASP A 302 -20.98 -17.59 -35.06
N ASN A 303 -22.01 -16.84 -34.68
CA ASN A 303 -22.39 -16.53 -33.29
C ASN A 303 -23.17 -17.66 -32.59
N SER A 304 -23.04 -18.92 -33.03
CA SER A 304 -23.87 -20.01 -32.51
C SER A 304 -23.24 -20.83 -31.38
N ASN A 305 -21.99 -20.58 -30.98
CA ASN A 305 -21.32 -21.32 -29.90
C ASN A 305 -20.42 -20.41 -29.05
N CYS A 306 -20.99 -19.72 -28.05
CA CYS A 306 -20.22 -19.03 -27.02
C CYS A 306 -19.50 -20.04 -26.12
N HIS A 307 -18.29 -20.43 -26.52
CA HIS A 307 -17.31 -20.97 -25.58
C HIS A 307 -16.67 -19.82 -24.78
N PRO A 308 -16.37 -20.01 -23.48
CA PRO A 308 -15.69 -19.01 -22.67
C PRO A 308 -14.33 -18.64 -23.31
N PRO A 309 -13.87 -17.39 -23.13
CA PRO A 309 -12.62 -16.93 -23.73
C PRO A 309 -11.46 -17.83 -23.32
N PRO A 310 -10.45 -17.99 -24.20
CA PRO A 310 -9.32 -18.88 -23.93
C PRO A 310 -8.64 -18.43 -22.64
N ARG A 311 -8.59 -19.35 -21.66
CA ARG A 311 -7.76 -19.17 -20.46
C ARG A 311 -6.37 -18.78 -20.93
N LEU A 312 -5.95 -17.57 -20.59
CA LEU A 312 -4.58 -17.10 -20.79
C LEU A 312 -3.65 -18.22 -20.34
N ILE A 313 -2.95 -18.80 -21.31
CA ILE A 313 -2.03 -19.91 -21.09
C ILE A 313 -1.15 -19.49 -19.93
N ARG A 314 -1.21 -20.30 -18.85
CA ARG A 314 -0.36 -20.22 -17.66
C ARG A 314 1.08 -20.46 -18.11
N ARG A 315 1.68 -19.52 -18.85
CA ARG A 315 3.10 -19.49 -19.11
C ARG A 315 3.70 -19.30 -17.73
N ARG A 316 4.37 -20.34 -17.24
CA ARG A 316 5.39 -20.23 -16.20
C ARG A 316 6.24 -19.01 -16.57
N SER A 317 5.96 -17.88 -15.95
CA SER A 317 6.86 -16.73 -15.97
C SER A 317 8.14 -17.27 -15.37
N SER A 318 9.16 -17.43 -16.22
CA SER A 318 10.54 -17.68 -15.86
C SER A 318 10.87 -16.96 -14.54
N GLY A 319 11.29 -17.73 -13.54
CA GLY A 319 11.39 -17.36 -12.11
C GLY A 319 12.39 -16.26 -11.76
N LEU A 320 12.48 -15.19 -12.55
CA LEU A 320 13.27 -13.99 -12.22
C LEU A 320 12.47 -12.96 -11.41
N ALA A 321 11.17 -12.77 -11.69
CA ALA A 321 10.34 -11.78 -10.98
C ALA A 321 9.87 -12.29 -9.61
N VAL A 322 9.46 -13.56 -9.53
CA VAL A 322 9.18 -14.25 -8.25
C VAL A 322 10.48 -14.63 -7.54
N GLY A 323 11.60 -14.80 -8.27
CA GLY A 323 12.91 -15.07 -7.69
C GLY A 323 13.54 -13.86 -6.98
N GLY A 324 13.34 -12.64 -7.51
CA GLY A 324 13.85 -11.42 -6.87
C GLY A 324 13.14 -11.10 -5.54
N VAL A 325 11.82 -11.23 -5.52
CA VAL A 325 11.03 -11.05 -4.28
C VAL A 325 11.19 -12.27 -3.38
N GLY A 326 11.08 -13.49 -3.90
CA GLY A 326 11.21 -14.74 -3.13
C GLY A 326 12.60 -14.98 -2.51
N MET A 327 13.70 -14.57 -3.15
CA MET A 327 15.04 -14.71 -2.55
C MET A 327 15.35 -13.66 -1.49
N ILE A 328 14.80 -12.45 -1.59
CA ILE A 328 14.86 -11.47 -0.48
C ILE A 328 14.03 -12.00 0.70
N TYR A 329 12.90 -12.64 0.42
CA TYR A 329 11.96 -13.12 1.45
C TYR A 329 12.37 -14.41 2.18
N LEU A 330 13.05 -15.37 1.52
CA LEU A 330 13.56 -16.58 2.19
C LEU A 330 14.73 -16.31 3.15
N GLN A 331 15.36 -15.13 3.10
CA GLN A 331 16.45 -14.75 4.00
C GLN A 331 16.06 -13.71 5.07
N LEU A 332 14.96 -12.98 4.90
CA LEU A 332 14.41 -12.09 5.94
C LEU A 332 13.69 -12.85 7.07
N GLY A 333 13.34 -14.12 6.86
CA GLY A 333 12.80 -14.99 7.92
C GLY A 333 13.81 -15.38 9.02
N ASN A 334 15.10 -15.04 8.86
CA ASN A 334 16.20 -15.36 9.80
C ASN A 334 17.19 -14.17 9.94
N MET A 335 16.73 -12.95 10.22
CA MET A 335 17.60 -11.75 10.16
C MET A 335 18.68 -11.68 11.26
N ASP A 336 19.93 -11.93 10.84
CA ASP A 336 21.11 -11.16 11.23
C ASP A 336 21.23 -9.94 10.29
N PHE A 337 21.12 -8.73 10.84
CA PHE A 337 21.09 -7.47 10.08
C PHE A 337 22.41 -7.15 9.35
N GLY A 338 23.52 -7.81 9.69
CA GLY A 338 24.79 -7.68 8.95
C GLY A 338 24.79 -8.39 7.59
N GLY A 339 23.96 -9.42 7.40
CA GLY A 339 23.90 -10.22 6.18
C GLY A 339 23.19 -9.52 5.02
N ALA A 340 22.11 -8.78 5.29
CA ALA A 340 21.28 -8.14 4.27
C ALA A 340 22.06 -7.10 3.43
N ALA A 341 22.92 -6.31 4.08
CA ALA A 341 23.77 -5.33 3.39
C ALA A 341 24.87 -5.98 2.54
N ARG A 342 25.47 -7.08 3.02
CA ARG A 342 26.48 -7.86 2.28
C ARG A 342 25.88 -8.55 1.06
N THR A 343 24.67 -9.08 1.19
CA THR A 343 23.96 -9.79 0.12
C THR A 343 23.44 -8.83 -0.94
N ALA A 344 22.95 -7.64 -0.55
CA ALA A 344 22.61 -6.57 -1.51
C ALA A 344 23.83 -6.13 -2.34
N ALA A 345 25.00 -5.99 -1.71
CA ALA A 345 26.25 -5.67 -2.40
C ALA A 345 26.70 -6.80 -3.35
N LEU A 346 26.55 -8.06 -2.94
CA LEU A 346 26.87 -9.23 -3.78
C LEU A 346 25.93 -9.39 -4.98
N LEU A 347 24.63 -9.10 -4.83
CA LEU A 347 23.65 -9.13 -5.92
C LEU A 347 23.89 -8.03 -6.95
N LEU A 348 24.27 -6.83 -6.51
CA LEU A 348 24.68 -5.74 -7.40
C LEU A 348 25.98 -6.10 -8.16
N ALA A 349 26.93 -6.77 -7.50
CA ALA A 349 28.16 -7.26 -8.14
C ALA A 349 27.88 -8.38 -9.16
N GLN A 350 26.96 -9.30 -8.87
CA GLN A 350 26.57 -10.38 -9.78
C GLN A 350 25.75 -9.89 -10.99
N GLN A 351 24.88 -8.89 -10.80
CA GLN A 351 24.19 -8.22 -11.91
C GLN A 351 25.17 -7.45 -12.80
N GLY A 352 26.20 -6.83 -12.22
CA GLY A 352 27.32 -6.25 -12.97
C GLY A 352 28.09 -7.29 -13.80
N ALA A 353 28.42 -8.43 -13.20
CA ALA A 353 29.15 -9.51 -13.87
C ALA A 353 28.36 -10.18 -15.01
N ALA A 354 27.04 -10.37 -14.83
CA ALA A 354 26.16 -10.92 -15.88
C ALA A 354 26.04 -9.97 -17.09
N LYS A 355 26.03 -8.66 -16.87
CA LYS A 355 26.00 -7.63 -17.92
C LYS A 355 27.31 -7.58 -18.71
N ILE A 356 28.45 -7.87 -18.07
CA ILE A 356 29.76 -7.99 -18.71
C ILE A 356 29.86 -9.28 -19.53
N LYS A 357 29.37 -10.42 -19.01
CA LYS A 357 29.34 -11.70 -19.73
C LYS A 357 28.45 -11.65 -20.98
N GLY A 358 27.30 -10.96 -20.91
CA GLY A 358 26.42 -10.75 -22.06
C GLY A 358 27.05 -9.93 -23.19
N LYS A 359 27.85 -8.90 -22.86
CA LYS A 359 28.61 -8.11 -23.85
C LYS A 359 29.77 -8.89 -24.47
N ALA A 360 30.42 -9.77 -23.71
CA ALA A 360 31.50 -10.61 -24.22
C ALA A 360 31.00 -11.71 -25.19
N VAL A 361 29.82 -12.29 -24.92
CA VAL A 361 29.20 -13.29 -25.80
C VAL A 361 28.59 -12.67 -27.06
N GLY A 362 28.15 -11.41 -26.99
CA GLY A 362 27.68 -10.65 -28.17
C GLY A 362 28.80 -10.38 -29.18
N LYS A 363 30.00 -9.98 -28.72
CA LYS A 363 31.16 -9.73 -29.60
C LYS A 363 31.78 -11.00 -30.19
N ALA A 364 31.61 -12.16 -29.56
CA ALA A 364 32.10 -13.44 -30.08
C ALA A 364 31.20 -14.04 -31.18
N LYS A 365 30.03 -13.44 -31.46
CA LYS A 365 29.13 -13.82 -32.55
C LYS A 365 29.22 -12.87 -33.77
N GLU A 366 30.01 -11.80 -33.68
CA GLU A 366 30.23 -10.81 -34.75
C GLU A 366 31.67 -10.83 -35.30
N ALA A 367 32.47 -11.81 -34.88
CA ALA A 367 33.77 -12.18 -35.45
C ALA A 367 33.68 -13.62 -35.95
#